data_AF-A0A520CS01-F1
#
_entry.id   AF-A0A520CS01-F1
#
_cell.length_a   1.000
_cell.length_b   1.000
_cell.length_c   1.000
_cell.angle_alpha   90.00
_cell.angle_beta   90.00
_cell.angle_gamma   90.00
#
_symmetry.space_group_name_H-M   'P 1'
#
loop_
_entity.id
_entity.type
_entity.pdbx_description
1 polymer ?
#
loop_
_entity_poly.entity_id
_entity_poly.type
_entity_poly.pdbx_seq_one_letter_code
_entity_poly.pdbx_strand_id
1 'polypeptide(L)' 'GEPIDEPIVSYGPFLMNTGDEIQQALADYNEGKFGYLEE' A
#
# COMPACT_ATOMS: atom_id res chain seq x y z
N GLY A 1 -13.00 16.83 4.10
CA GLY A 1 -13.76 15.58 3.95
C GLY A 1 -14.15 15.07 5.31
N GLU A 2 -15.04 14.09 5.36
CA GLU A 2 -15.37 13.38 6.61
C GLU A 2 -14.23 12.42 6.98
N PRO A 3 -13.82 12.33 8.26
CA PRO A 3 -12.84 11.35 8.70
C PRO A 3 -13.31 9.91 8.46
N ILE A 4 -12.38 9.03 8.09
CA ILE A 4 -12.61 7.59 8.04
C ILE A 4 -12.13 7.01 9.38
N ASP A 5 -13.01 6.29 10.07
CA ASP A 5 -12.72 5.64 11.36
C ASP A 5 -12.14 4.24 11.15
N GLU A 6 -11.04 4.16 10.42
CA GLU A 6 -10.33 2.92 10.17
C GLU A 6 -8.90 2.99 10.71
N PRO A 7 -8.32 1.85 11.13
CA PRO A 7 -6.92 1.79 11.50
C PRO A 7 -6.03 2.27 10.36
N ILE A 8 -4.95 2.96 10.72
CA ILE A 8 -3.96 3.46 9.76
C ILE A 8 -2.62 2.80 10.07
N VAL A 9 -2.05 2.12 9.08
CA VAL A 9 -0.71 1.57 9.11
C VAL A 9 0.05 2.09 7.88
N SER A 10 1.21 2.68 8.11
CA SER A 10 2.03 3.25 7.04
C SER A 10 3.44 2.69 7.03
N TYR A 11 3.97 2.46 5.83
CA TYR A 11 5.36 2.04 5.62
C TYR A 11 5.86 2.54 4.27
N GLY A 12 6.81 3.48 4.29
CA GLY A 12 7.35 4.08 3.08
C GLY A 12 6.25 4.69 2.19
N PRO A 13 6.11 4.27 0.93
CA PRO A 13 5.09 4.78 0.02
C PRO A 13 3.70 4.14 0.20
N PHE A 14 3.55 3.19 1.13
CA PHE A 14 2.31 2.42 1.30
C PHE A 14 1.56 2.84 2.57
N LEU A 15 0.23 2.93 2.44
CA LEU A 15 -0.73 3.20 3.52
C LEU A 15 -1.89 2.21 3.40
N MET A 16 -2.12 1.43 4.45
CA MET A 16 -3.11 0.35 4.53
C MET A 16 -3.75 0.32 5.93
N ASN A 17 -4.67 -0.61 6.18
CA ASN A 17 -5.35 -0.73 7.46
C ASN A 17 -4.64 -1.71 8.42
N THR A 18 -3.84 -2.64 7.90
CA THR A 18 -3.16 -3.68 8.69
C THR A 18 -1.70 -3.89 8.27
N GLY A 19 -0.91 -4.52 9.15
CA GLY A 19 0.49 -4.88 8.84
C GLY A 19 0.61 -5.93 7.74
N ASP A 20 -0.33 -6.87 7.66
CA ASP A 20 -0.32 -7.92 6.63
C ASP A 20 -0.55 -7.33 5.23
N GLU A 21 -1.43 -6.33 5.11
CA GLU A 21 -1.65 -5.60 3.85
C GLU A 21 -0.39 -4.84 3.41
N ILE A 22 0.39 -4.30 4.35
CA ILE A 22 1.69 -3.69 4.03
C ILE A 22 2.65 -4.76 3.47
N GLN A 23 2.73 -5.94 4.08
CA GLN A 23 3.60 -7.02 3.59
C GLN A 23 3.18 -7.48 2.19
N GLN A 24 1.87 -7.60 1.95
CA GLN A 24 1.33 -7.95 0.64
C GLN A 24 1.66 -6.88 -0.41
N ALA A 25 1.46 -5.58 -0.09
CA ALA A 25 1.77 -4.48 -1.00
C ALA A 25 3.26 -4.44 -1.37
N LEU A 26 4.14 -4.72 -0.41
CA LEU A 26 5.58 -4.86 -0.66
C LEU A 26 5.89 -6.03 -1.59
N ALA A 27 5.27 -7.19 -1.38
CA ALA A 27 5.42 -8.35 -2.26
C ALA A 27 4.96 -8.03 -3.68
N ASP A 28 3.77 -7.42 -3.84
CA ASP A 28 3.23 -7.05 -5.14
C ASP A 28 4.10 -6.01 -5.87
N TYR A 29 4.71 -5.08 -5.11
CA TYR A 29 5.67 -4.12 -5.65
C TYR A 29 6.93 -4.81 -6.15
N ASN A 30 7.49 -5.72 -5.36
CA ASN A 30 8.68 -6.49 -5.74
C ASN A 30 8.41 -7.41 -6.94
N GLU A 31 7.18 -7.89 -7.09
CA GLU A 31 6.72 -8.68 -8.24
C GLU A 31 6.42 -7.84 -9.49
N GLY A 32 6.51 -6.50 -9.39
CA GLY A 32 6.26 -5.58 -10.52
C GLY A 32 4.79 -5.46 -10.93
N LYS A 33 3.85 -5.81 -10.04
CA LYS A 33 2.41 -5.80 -10.35
C LYS A 33 1.79 -4.41 -10.46
N PHE A 34 2.50 -3.35 -10.06
CA PHE A 34 2.04 -1.97 -10.14
C PHE A 34 2.23 -1.32 -11.52
N GLY A 35 2.80 -2.06 -12.48
CA GLY A 35 3.10 -1.57 -13.81
C GLY A 35 4.31 -0.63 -13.84
N TYR A 36 4.54 -0.03 -15.00
CA TYR A 36 5.59 0.94 -15.25
C TYR A 36 4.99 2.13 -16.00
N LEU A 37 5.62 3.30 -15.87
CA LEU A 37 5.23 4.46 -16.67
C LEU A 37 5.81 4.26 -18.08
N GLU A 38 4.95 4.24 -19.09
CA GLU A 38 5.36 4.30 -20.50
C GLU A 38 5.69 5.76 -20.85
N GLU A 39 6.74 5.96 -21.66
CA GLU A 39 7.21 7.30 -22.09
C GLU A 39 6.23 8.03 -23.02
#